data_AF-A0A931F2Y4-F1
#
_entry.id   AF-A0A931F2Y4-F1
#
_cell.length_a   1.000
_cell.length_b   1.000
_cell.length_c   1.000
_cell.angle_alpha   90.00
_cell.angle_beta   90.00
_cell.angle_gamma   90.00
#
_symmetry.space_group_name_H-M   'P 1'
#
loop_
_entity.id
_entity.type
_entity.pdbx_description
1 polymer ?
#
loop_
_entity_poly.entity_id
_entity_poly.type
_entity_poly.pdbx_seq_one_letter_code
_entity_poly.pdbx_strand_id
1 'polypeptide(L)'
;MSDSLRAFDIEGEWWLPEHEDRKVAGRLRFDPNSSAELRLIGTFRSMFEEGDRSLQSDGTAIIEVSKDTIERDGTYPRIHGLANGKQYTLEDCFRSRTTRHLIGGGGTETVHVNQIFQGAYFEKDEALAADGVSVELRYLTHWICHTGIKETHAFPVADLPLNGPEITLEARALDDAIVTLPDGDTLRLKHSVTINGDRITTRELSQKFFFRLYTSSLRPVPELVERASDLQDLVSIATGRTAEFDGMRFWHPDVTWEGGDRQEREPIEFFVPWNSKDKSKTPGKLSLHEMFFTYAEFGGIDGVGRWLESVARHREALGRVMASKYAKSMFVSDRLLNRAAALEAFDRAASGHSQSKFKTRLTRCADLAGNLFVWLVGDVGIWAEAVRRDRDDIAHHLGTRVKQTPSAQLFLADSLYWLFVLCMLRDARAPEEVFDRIEKHPELEWLGPKIRAGL
;
A
#
# COMPACT_ATOMS: atom_id res chain seq x y z
N MET A 1 -0.49 -17.56 12.47
CA MET A 1 0.08 -16.31 11.91
C MET A 1 -1.06 -15.32 11.76
N SER A 2 -0.84 -14.12 12.29
CA SER A 2 -1.82 -13.07 12.60
C SER A 2 -2.43 -12.45 11.34
N ASP A 3 -3.75 -12.28 11.32
CA ASP A 3 -4.45 -11.46 10.33
C ASP A 3 -4.17 -9.97 10.58
N SER A 4 -3.03 -9.49 10.09
CA SER A 4 -2.53 -8.12 10.21
C SER A 4 -3.42 -7.02 9.59
N LEU A 5 -4.61 -7.37 9.09
CA LEU A 5 -5.63 -6.43 8.62
C LEU A 5 -7.06 -6.77 9.02
N ARG A 6 -7.27 -7.73 9.92
CA ARG A 6 -8.62 -7.90 10.47
C ARG A 6 -8.94 -6.73 11.38
N ALA A 7 -10.16 -6.22 11.24
CA ALA A 7 -10.72 -5.33 12.23
C ALA A 7 -10.60 -6.00 13.61
N PHE A 8 -10.20 -5.23 14.60
CA PHE A 8 -10.10 -5.70 15.97
C PHE A 8 -10.67 -4.68 16.94
N ASP A 9 -11.11 -5.19 18.08
CA ASP A 9 -11.65 -4.40 19.18
C ASP A 9 -11.09 -5.01 20.47
N ILE A 10 -10.25 -4.25 21.17
CA ILE A 10 -9.48 -4.72 22.32
C ILE A 10 -9.55 -3.74 23.48
N GLU A 11 -9.59 -4.28 24.69
CA GLU A 11 -9.51 -3.51 25.93
C GLU A 11 -8.10 -3.62 26.52
N GLY A 12 -7.63 -2.52 27.10
CA GLY A 12 -6.31 -2.44 27.68
C GLY A 12 -6.08 -1.18 28.50
N GLU A 13 -4.85 -1.04 28.95
CA GLU A 13 -4.36 0.15 29.63
C GLU A 13 -3.54 1.00 28.65
N TRP A 14 -3.73 2.32 28.70
CA TRP A 14 -3.11 3.27 27.78
C TRP A 14 -2.50 4.44 28.54
N TRP A 15 -1.36 4.96 28.09
CA TRP A 15 -0.68 6.08 28.74
C TRP A 15 0.17 6.89 27.74
N LEU A 16 0.55 8.10 28.14
CA LEU A 16 1.54 8.89 27.42
C LEU A 16 2.94 8.44 27.85
N PRO A 17 3.94 8.33 26.94
CA PRO A 17 5.29 7.87 27.28
C PRO A 17 5.93 8.63 28.46
N GLU A 18 5.68 9.94 28.60
CA GLU A 18 6.16 10.76 29.72
C GLU A 18 5.46 10.51 31.08
N HIS A 19 4.38 9.73 31.10
CA HIS A 19 3.49 9.52 32.26
C HIS A 19 3.12 8.04 32.42
N GLU A 20 4.11 7.15 32.49
CA GLU A 20 3.90 5.70 32.66
C GLU A 20 3.16 5.34 33.96
N ASP A 21 3.27 6.20 34.98
CA ASP A 21 2.57 6.08 36.26
C ASP A 21 1.06 6.35 36.14
N ARG A 22 0.62 7.00 35.05
CA ARG A 22 -0.78 7.34 34.80
C ARG A 22 -1.35 6.54 33.63
N LYS A 23 -1.72 5.30 33.92
CA LYS A 23 -2.43 4.42 32.98
C LYS A 23 -3.93 4.63 33.04
N VAL A 24 -4.56 4.70 31.87
CA VAL A 24 -6.00 4.91 31.69
C VAL A 24 -6.60 3.70 30.99
N ALA A 25 -7.64 3.11 31.59
CA ALA A 25 -8.36 2.02 30.95
C ALA A 25 -9.08 2.52 29.69
N GLY A 26 -9.02 1.74 28.62
CA GLY A 26 -9.66 2.11 27.37
C GLY A 26 -9.79 0.97 26.38
N ARG A 27 -10.57 1.22 25.33
CA ARG A 27 -10.86 0.29 24.27
C ARG A 27 -10.37 0.84 22.93
N LEU A 28 -9.45 0.13 22.29
CA LEU A 28 -8.93 0.43 20.96
C LEU A 28 -9.69 -0.38 19.92
N ARG A 29 -10.29 0.31 18.96
CA ARG A 29 -10.96 -0.28 17.80
C ARG A 29 -10.26 0.14 16.53
N PHE A 30 -9.93 -0.84 15.68
CA PHE A 30 -9.40 -0.62 14.34
C PHE A 30 -10.33 -1.24 13.30
N ASP A 31 -10.65 -0.48 12.25
CA ASP A 31 -11.31 -0.96 11.04
C ASP A 31 -10.52 -0.50 9.81
N PRO A 32 -9.99 -1.44 9.00
CA PRO A 32 -9.15 -1.13 7.84
C PRO A 32 -9.89 -0.38 6.71
N ASN A 33 -11.22 -0.22 6.81
CA ASN A 33 -12.04 0.49 5.82
C ASN A 33 -12.56 1.84 6.31
N SER A 34 -12.37 2.19 7.58
CA SER A 34 -12.91 3.43 8.14
C SER A 34 -11.88 4.22 8.95
N SER A 35 -11.51 3.76 10.14
CA SER A 35 -10.62 4.49 11.06
C SER A 35 -10.14 3.61 12.21
N ALA A 36 -9.17 4.12 12.97
CA ALA A 36 -8.89 3.66 14.34
C ALA A 36 -9.30 4.70 15.38
N GLU A 37 -9.92 4.21 16.45
CA GLU A 37 -10.38 5.02 17.59
C GLU A 37 -9.97 4.36 18.90
N LEU A 38 -9.40 5.14 19.81
CA LEU A 38 -9.18 4.78 21.21
C LEU A 38 -10.20 5.50 22.07
N ARG A 39 -11.01 4.75 22.81
CA ARG A 39 -12.00 5.28 23.77
C ARG A 39 -11.54 5.04 25.19
N LEU A 40 -11.29 6.11 25.93
CA LEU A 40 -10.78 6.07 27.29
C LEU A 40 -11.90 6.28 28.31
N ILE A 41 -11.81 5.51 29.39
CA ILE A 41 -12.59 5.71 30.62
C ILE A 41 -11.74 6.59 31.54
N GLY A 42 -11.52 7.83 31.10
CA GLY A 42 -10.65 8.82 31.71
C GLY A 42 -10.21 9.85 30.68
N THR A 43 -9.23 10.68 31.05
CA THR A 43 -8.53 11.58 30.13
C THR A 43 -7.03 11.42 30.30
N PHE A 44 -6.26 11.59 29.23
CA PHE A 44 -4.80 11.54 29.35
C PHE A 44 -4.23 12.69 30.12
N ARG A 45 -4.77 13.90 29.98
CA ARG A 45 -4.33 15.11 30.68
C ARG A 45 -5.42 15.58 31.64
N SER A 46 -5.00 16.12 32.78
CA SER A 46 -5.90 16.80 33.71
C SER A 46 -6.29 18.19 33.16
N MET A 47 -7.43 18.73 33.61
CA MET A 47 -7.81 20.13 33.36
C MET A 47 -6.68 21.11 33.73
N PHE A 48 -5.85 20.77 34.71
CA PHE A 48 -4.78 21.64 35.21
C PHE A 48 -3.46 21.51 34.42
N GLU A 49 -3.39 20.58 33.48
CA GLU A 49 -2.23 20.32 32.61
C GLU A 49 -2.46 20.81 31.17
N GLU A 50 -3.62 21.41 30.91
CA GLU A 50 -3.99 21.97 29.62
C GLU A 50 -4.11 23.48 29.70
N GLY A 51 -3.64 24.17 28.67
CA GLY A 51 -3.54 25.63 28.65
C GLY A 51 -2.17 26.13 29.05
N ASP A 52 -1.96 27.43 28.86
CA ASP A 52 -0.71 28.08 29.20
C ASP A 52 -0.73 28.50 30.67
N ARG A 53 0.25 28.01 31.43
CA ARG A 53 0.34 28.23 32.87
C ARG A 53 1.22 29.44 33.17
N SER A 54 0.66 30.44 33.84
CA SER A 54 1.42 31.56 34.40
C SER A 54 1.32 31.57 35.92
N LEU A 55 2.45 31.83 36.59
CA LEU A 55 2.53 32.00 38.03
C LEU A 55 2.49 33.49 38.35
N GLN A 56 1.50 33.91 39.13
CA GLN A 56 1.47 35.26 39.68
C GLN A 56 2.47 35.40 40.84
N SER A 57 2.81 36.64 41.15
CA SER A 57 3.74 37.03 42.22
C SER A 57 3.31 36.55 43.61
N ASP A 58 2.03 36.24 43.80
CA ASP A 58 1.42 35.75 45.05
C ASP A 58 1.38 34.21 45.15
N GLY A 59 1.92 33.49 44.15
CA GLY A 59 1.89 32.03 44.08
C GLY A 59 0.64 31.43 43.42
N THR A 60 -0.32 32.25 42.99
CA THR A 60 -1.52 31.78 42.28
C THR A 60 -1.15 31.37 40.84
N ALA A 61 -1.49 30.14 40.46
CA ALA A 61 -1.37 29.69 39.07
C ALA A 61 -2.63 30.06 38.27
N ILE A 62 -2.48 30.87 37.22
CA ILE A 62 -3.53 31.07 36.21
C ILE A 62 -3.25 30.11 35.05
N ILE A 63 -4.31 29.44 34.60
CA ILE A 63 -4.29 28.60 33.41
C ILE A 63 -5.13 29.30 32.36
N GLU A 64 -4.48 29.79 31.31
CA GLU A 64 -5.16 30.41 30.17
C GLU A 64 -5.46 29.33 29.13
N VAL A 65 -6.75 29.09 28.91
CA VAL A 65 -7.24 28.10 27.95
C VAL A 65 -7.75 28.82 26.72
N SER A 66 -6.98 28.77 25.64
CA SER A 66 -7.36 29.22 24.31
C SER A 66 -7.71 28.04 23.41
N LYS A 67 -8.36 28.32 22.27
CA LYS A 67 -8.63 27.29 21.25
C LYS A 67 -7.33 26.60 20.80
N ASP A 68 -6.27 27.37 20.56
CA ASP A 68 -4.98 26.85 20.10
C ASP A 68 -4.33 25.95 21.16
N THR A 69 -4.43 26.30 22.44
CA THR A 69 -3.94 25.44 23.53
C THR A 69 -4.73 24.14 23.63
N ILE A 70 -6.06 24.16 23.43
CA ILE A 70 -6.90 22.95 23.45
C ILE A 70 -6.54 22.01 22.29
N GLU A 71 -6.28 22.55 21.09
CA GLU A 71 -5.89 21.78 19.91
C GLU A 71 -4.46 21.21 20.07
N ARG A 72 -3.52 22.02 20.57
CA ARG A 72 -2.15 21.58 20.88
C ARG A 72 -2.15 20.46 21.93
N ASP A 73 -2.81 20.67 23.06
CA ASP A 73 -2.79 19.74 24.18
C ASP A 73 -3.68 18.51 23.94
N GLY A 74 -4.58 18.59 22.94
CA GLY A 74 -5.35 17.46 22.43
C GLY A 74 -4.64 16.68 21.33
N THR A 75 -3.41 17.04 20.96
CA THR A 75 -2.58 16.29 20.02
C THR A 75 -1.60 15.43 20.81
N TYR A 76 -1.55 14.14 20.48
CA TYR A 76 -0.70 13.14 21.13
C TYR A 76 0.20 12.53 20.06
N PRO A 77 1.47 12.93 19.97
CA PRO A 77 2.39 12.36 19.00
C PRO A 77 2.51 10.84 19.13
N ARG A 78 2.50 10.36 20.38
CA ARG A 78 2.66 8.95 20.74
C ARG A 78 1.84 8.59 21.97
N ILE A 79 1.19 7.42 21.95
CA ILE A 79 0.51 6.80 23.09
C ILE A 79 0.97 5.35 23.19
N HIS A 80 1.30 4.90 24.40
CA HIS A 80 1.58 3.49 24.68
C HIS A 80 0.35 2.76 25.16
N GLY A 81 0.31 1.44 24.93
CA GLY A 81 -0.74 0.58 25.44
C GLY A 81 -0.30 -0.84 25.75
N LEU A 82 -1.03 -1.48 26.66
CA LEU A 82 -0.91 -2.90 26.98
C LEU A 82 -2.30 -3.53 26.92
N ALA A 83 -2.49 -4.45 25.98
CA ALA A 83 -3.76 -5.15 25.79
C ALA A 83 -3.50 -6.61 25.41
N ASN A 84 -4.21 -7.56 26.04
CA ASN A 84 -4.04 -9.00 25.81
C ASN A 84 -2.57 -9.49 25.88
N GLY A 85 -1.78 -8.90 26.79
CA GLY A 85 -0.35 -9.23 26.95
C GLY A 85 0.55 -8.73 25.82
N LYS A 86 0.05 -7.89 24.92
CA LYS A 86 0.81 -7.29 23.82
C LYS A 86 1.00 -5.80 24.02
N GLN A 87 2.19 -5.35 23.64
CA GLN A 87 2.58 -3.95 23.64
C GLN A 87 2.04 -3.24 22.40
N TYR A 88 1.61 -1.99 22.55
CA TYR A 88 1.12 -1.13 21.48
C TYR A 88 1.79 0.24 21.54
N THR A 89 2.19 0.75 20.38
CA THR A 89 2.55 2.16 20.17
C THR A 89 1.57 2.74 19.15
N LEU A 90 0.84 3.77 19.54
CA LEU A 90 -0.09 4.50 18.69
C LEU A 90 0.55 5.83 18.31
N GLU A 91 0.60 6.12 17.01
CA GLU A 91 1.30 7.30 16.47
C GLU A 91 0.33 8.28 15.83
N ASP A 92 0.71 9.56 15.90
CA ASP A 92 0.00 10.68 15.26
C ASP A 92 -1.49 10.69 15.65
N CYS A 93 -1.71 10.77 16.96
CA CYS A 93 -3.03 10.67 17.56
C CYS A 93 -3.56 12.07 17.90
N PHE A 94 -4.88 12.25 17.82
CA PHE A 94 -5.51 13.49 18.27
C PHE A 94 -6.88 13.25 18.88
N ARG A 95 -7.20 14.02 19.91
CA ARG A 95 -8.48 13.99 20.60
C ARG A 95 -9.58 14.48 19.67
N SER A 96 -10.53 13.59 19.38
CA SER A 96 -11.71 13.92 18.59
C SER A 96 -12.90 14.33 19.46
N ARG A 97 -13.02 13.77 20.67
CA ARG A 97 -14.09 14.09 21.64
C ARG A 97 -13.58 13.99 23.07
N THR A 98 -14.13 14.81 23.95
CA THR A 98 -13.94 14.68 25.40
C THR A 98 -15.19 15.09 26.15
N THR A 99 -15.44 14.39 27.25
CA THR A 99 -16.48 14.72 28.22
C THR A 99 -15.79 14.95 29.55
N ARG A 100 -15.98 16.14 30.13
CA ARG A 100 -15.42 16.50 31.44
C ARG A 100 -16.53 16.71 32.43
N HIS A 101 -16.38 16.15 33.63
CA HIS A 101 -17.24 16.45 34.76
C HIS A 101 -16.51 17.41 35.70
N LEU A 102 -17.07 18.59 35.93
CA LEU A 102 -16.50 19.60 36.82
C LEU A 102 -16.57 19.22 38.32
N ILE A 103 -17.46 18.28 38.68
CA ILE A 103 -17.71 17.90 40.07
C ILE A 103 -17.97 16.39 40.14
N GLY A 104 -16.92 15.60 40.39
CA GLY A 104 -17.02 14.14 40.55
C GLY A 104 -17.41 13.36 39.28
N GLY A 105 -16.89 12.14 39.16
CA GLY A 105 -17.05 11.29 37.96
C GLY A 105 -15.88 11.44 36.99
N GLY A 106 -15.34 10.30 36.54
CA GLY A 106 -14.25 10.27 35.56
C GLY A 106 -14.71 10.84 34.21
N GLY A 107 -13.89 11.68 33.59
CA GLY A 107 -14.11 12.12 32.21
C GLY A 107 -14.01 10.95 31.24
N THR A 108 -14.44 11.16 30.00
CA THR A 108 -14.18 10.24 28.90
C THR A 108 -13.51 10.98 27.77
N GLU A 109 -12.71 10.24 26.99
CA GLU A 109 -11.98 10.80 25.87
C GLU A 109 -12.02 9.83 24.70
N THR A 110 -12.27 10.35 23.50
CA THR A 110 -12.11 9.62 22.25
C THR A 110 -10.94 10.23 21.49
N VAL A 111 -9.97 9.39 21.17
CA VAL A 111 -8.77 9.74 20.43
C VAL A 111 -8.83 9.05 19.07
N HIS A 112 -8.64 9.83 18.01
CA HIS A 112 -8.39 9.30 16.68
C HIS A 112 -6.94 8.85 16.58
N VAL A 113 -6.71 7.67 16.01
CA VAL A 113 -5.39 7.06 15.90
C VAL A 113 -5.07 6.85 14.42
N ASN A 114 -4.02 7.51 13.93
CA ASN A 114 -3.64 7.39 12.52
C ASN A 114 -2.84 6.12 12.24
N GLN A 115 -1.99 5.69 13.18
CA GLN A 115 -1.07 4.57 13.00
C GLN A 115 -0.96 3.73 14.27
N ILE A 116 -0.94 2.40 14.11
CA ILE A 116 -0.84 1.45 15.23
C ILE A 116 0.32 0.49 14.96
N PHE A 117 1.25 0.41 15.90
CA PHE A 117 2.32 -0.58 15.96
C PHE A 117 2.05 -1.53 17.12
N GLN A 118 1.98 -2.83 16.86
CA GLN A 118 1.77 -3.85 17.88
C GLN A 118 2.98 -4.76 17.97
N GLY A 119 3.48 -4.98 19.18
CA GLY A 119 4.63 -5.84 19.48
C GLY A 119 5.88 -5.09 19.95
N ALA A 120 5.83 -3.76 20.05
CA ALA A 120 6.93 -2.96 20.58
C ALA A 120 6.44 -1.63 21.17
N TYR A 121 7.18 -1.14 22.18
CA TYR A 121 7.17 0.25 22.58
C TYR A 121 8.29 1.01 21.88
N PHE A 122 7.95 2.17 21.33
CA PHE A 122 8.95 3.16 20.94
C PHE A 122 8.95 4.29 21.96
N GLU A 123 10.10 4.71 22.46
CA GLU A 123 10.21 5.76 23.48
C GLU A 123 9.78 7.13 22.95
N LYS A 124 9.42 8.09 23.81
CA LYS A 124 8.83 9.39 23.41
C LYS A 124 9.46 10.05 22.17
N ASP A 125 10.78 10.15 22.14
CA ASP A 125 11.55 10.82 21.09
C ASP A 125 12.31 9.83 20.18
N GLU A 126 12.02 8.53 20.32
CA GLU A 126 12.61 7.50 19.48
C GLU A 126 12.02 7.55 18.07
N ALA A 127 12.91 7.64 17.09
CA ALA A 127 12.54 7.57 15.69
C ALA A 127 11.92 6.20 15.38
N LEU A 128 10.76 6.19 14.73
CA LEU A 128 10.17 4.97 14.19
C LEU A 128 11.07 4.47 13.06
N ALA A 129 11.92 3.50 13.39
CA ALA A 129 12.85 2.93 12.44
C ALA A 129 12.82 1.40 12.49
N ALA A 130 13.22 0.78 11.39
CA ALA A 130 13.27 -0.67 11.23
C ALA A 130 14.36 -1.04 10.21
N ASP A 131 14.90 -2.25 10.30
CA ASP A 131 15.86 -2.80 9.33
C ASP A 131 15.21 -3.78 8.34
N GLY A 132 13.88 -3.87 8.37
CA GLY A 132 13.15 -4.62 7.38
C GLY A 132 11.65 -4.37 7.40
N VAL A 133 11.02 -4.66 6.25
CA VAL A 133 9.58 -4.62 6.07
C VAL A 133 9.12 -5.89 5.36
N SER A 134 8.05 -6.51 5.84
CA SER A 134 7.32 -7.56 5.15
C SER A 134 5.97 -7.04 4.70
N VAL A 135 5.62 -7.33 3.46
CA VAL A 135 4.39 -6.84 2.85
C VAL A 135 3.64 -7.98 2.17
N GLU A 136 2.39 -8.17 2.61
CA GLU A 136 1.38 -8.99 1.96
C GLU A 136 0.54 -8.07 1.07
N LEU A 137 0.45 -8.39 -0.22
CA LEU A 137 -0.32 -7.62 -1.18
C LEU A 137 -1.45 -8.48 -1.74
N ARG A 138 -2.64 -7.90 -1.83
CA ARG A 138 -3.76 -8.49 -2.53
C ARG A 138 -3.34 -8.77 -3.96
N TYR A 139 -3.62 -9.98 -4.41
CA TYR A 139 -3.23 -10.51 -5.73
C TYR A 139 -1.75 -10.89 -5.90
N LEU A 140 -0.86 -10.72 -4.91
CA LEU A 140 0.53 -11.18 -5.06
C LEU A 140 0.60 -12.67 -5.34
N THR A 141 -0.03 -13.51 -4.53
CA THR A 141 -0.11 -14.97 -4.77
C THR A 141 -0.69 -15.32 -6.13
N HIS A 142 -1.68 -14.56 -6.61
CA HIS A 142 -2.26 -14.75 -7.94
C HIS A 142 -1.27 -14.37 -9.04
N TRP A 143 -0.55 -13.25 -8.89
CA TRP A 143 0.44 -12.79 -9.85
C TRP A 143 1.67 -13.70 -9.95
N ILE A 144 2.10 -14.28 -8.82
CA ILE A 144 3.17 -15.27 -8.80
C ILE A 144 2.81 -16.51 -9.62
N CYS A 145 1.52 -16.91 -9.66
CA CYS A 145 1.04 -18.05 -10.45
C CYS A 145 1.82 -19.37 -10.21
N HIS A 146 2.36 -19.54 -9.01
CA HIS A 146 3.10 -20.73 -8.61
C HIS A 146 2.49 -21.34 -7.36
N THR A 147 2.57 -22.66 -7.22
CA THR A 147 1.91 -23.38 -6.13
C THR A 147 2.86 -24.36 -5.45
N GLY A 148 2.91 -24.30 -4.12
CA GLY A 148 3.48 -25.36 -3.28
C GLY A 148 2.43 -26.39 -2.85
N ILE A 149 1.17 -26.24 -3.27
CA ILE A 149 0.05 -27.13 -2.99
C ILE A 149 -0.15 -28.10 -4.17
N LYS A 150 -0.33 -29.39 -3.85
CA LYS A 150 -0.62 -30.46 -4.82
C LYS A 150 -1.82 -31.28 -4.34
N GLU A 151 -2.74 -31.56 -5.25
CA GLU A 151 -3.89 -32.44 -5.07
C GLU A 151 -3.76 -33.66 -5.96
N THR A 152 -4.08 -34.84 -5.45
CA THR A 152 -4.06 -36.10 -6.20
C THR A 152 -5.32 -36.89 -5.89
N HIS A 153 -6.05 -37.29 -6.93
CA HIS A 153 -7.25 -38.13 -6.83
C HIS A 153 -6.94 -39.52 -7.40
N ALA A 154 -7.20 -40.56 -6.61
CA ALA A 154 -7.25 -41.93 -7.09
C ALA A 154 -8.71 -42.41 -7.08
N PHE A 155 -9.23 -42.73 -8.27
CA PHE A 155 -10.53 -43.35 -8.45
C PHE A 155 -10.34 -44.85 -8.68
N PRO A 156 -11.15 -45.72 -8.04
CA PRO A 156 -11.06 -47.16 -8.31
C PRO A 156 -11.37 -47.45 -9.78
N VAL A 157 -10.53 -48.29 -10.39
CA VAL A 157 -10.84 -48.91 -11.69
C VAL A 157 -11.90 -49.98 -11.45
N ALA A 158 -12.88 -50.05 -12.36
CA ALA A 158 -13.93 -51.07 -12.35
C ALA A 158 -13.31 -52.46 -12.21
N ASP A 159 -13.68 -53.20 -11.16
CA ASP A 159 -13.42 -54.63 -10.86
C ASP A 159 -12.83 -54.92 -9.46
N LEU A 160 -12.66 -53.91 -8.60
CA LEU A 160 -12.33 -54.09 -7.17
C LEU A 160 -13.46 -53.58 -6.26
N PRO A 161 -13.56 -54.06 -4.99
CA PRO A 161 -14.56 -53.58 -4.05
C PRO A 161 -14.48 -52.05 -3.96
N LEU A 162 -15.64 -51.38 -3.88
CA LEU A 162 -15.80 -49.92 -3.76
C LEU A 162 -14.97 -49.35 -2.59
N ASN A 163 -13.67 -49.17 -2.78
CA ASN A 163 -12.90 -48.24 -1.98
C ASN A 163 -13.35 -46.85 -2.44
N GLY A 164 -13.76 -45.99 -1.50
CA GLY A 164 -14.16 -44.63 -1.84
C GLY A 164 -13.03 -43.86 -2.56
N PRO A 165 -13.33 -42.69 -3.14
CA PRO A 165 -12.29 -41.85 -3.73
C PRO A 165 -11.17 -41.57 -2.71
N GLU A 166 -9.93 -41.86 -3.09
CA GLU A 166 -8.76 -41.50 -2.28
C GLU A 166 -8.25 -40.15 -2.76
N ILE A 167 -8.21 -39.18 -1.86
CA ILE A 167 -7.74 -37.81 -2.13
C ILE A 167 -6.55 -37.53 -1.22
N THR A 168 -5.40 -37.23 -1.82
CA THR A 168 -4.21 -36.78 -1.10
C THR A 168 -3.98 -35.30 -1.36
N LEU A 169 -3.84 -34.52 -0.29
CA LEU A 169 -3.49 -33.11 -0.34
C LEU A 169 -2.11 -32.89 0.30
N GLU A 170 -1.17 -32.35 -0.47
CA GLU A 170 0.18 -32.01 -0.02
C GLU A 170 0.40 -30.49 -0.09
N ALA A 171 1.11 -29.93 0.89
CA ALA A 171 1.63 -28.58 0.80
C ALA A 171 3.09 -28.54 1.25
N ARG A 172 3.92 -27.84 0.49
CA ARG A 172 5.33 -27.63 0.79
C ARG A 172 5.66 -26.15 0.70
N ALA A 173 6.38 -25.65 1.71
CA ALA A 173 7.02 -24.35 1.59
C ALA A 173 8.02 -24.40 0.42
N LEU A 174 8.11 -23.29 -0.31
CA LEU A 174 8.99 -23.15 -1.46
C LEU A 174 10.19 -22.33 -1.02
N ASP A 175 11.31 -22.52 -1.70
CA ASP A 175 12.51 -21.73 -1.42
C ASP A 175 12.28 -20.24 -1.70
N ASP A 176 12.90 -19.40 -0.86
CA ASP A 176 12.87 -17.95 -1.06
C ASP A 176 13.55 -17.60 -2.40
N ALA A 177 12.92 -16.76 -3.21
CA ALA A 177 13.63 -16.07 -4.29
C ALA A 177 14.26 -14.79 -3.73
N ILE A 178 15.52 -14.51 -4.08
CA ILE A 178 16.31 -13.44 -3.46
C ILE A 178 16.98 -12.59 -4.54
N VAL A 179 16.95 -11.27 -4.38
CA VAL A 179 17.74 -10.31 -5.18
C VAL A 179 18.39 -9.27 -4.27
N THR A 180 19.63 -8.90 -4.59
CA THR A 180 20.33 -7.79 -3.95
C THR A 180 20.15 -6.53 -4.79
N LEU A 181 19.72 -5.45 -4.16
CA LEU A 181 19.48 -4.16 -4.79
C LEU A 181 20.79 -3.36 -4.91
N PRO A 182 20.86 -2.35 -5.80
CA PRO A 182 22.08 -1.56 -6.00
C PRO A 182 22.59 -0.81 -4.76
N ASP A 183 21.71 -0.51 -3.80
CA ASP A 183 22.05 0.12 -2.52
C ASP A 183 22.52 -0.88 -1.44
N GLY A 184 22.63 -2.16 -1.79
CA GLY A 184 23.05 -3.24 -0.90
C GLY A 184 21.91 -3.86 -0.08
N ASP A 185 20.70 -3.31 -0.17
CA ASP A 185 19.52 -3.90 0.47
C ASP A 185 19.16 -5.25 -0.20
N THR A 186 18.46 -6.13 0.51
CA THR A 186 18.07 -7.45 -0.01
C THR A 186 16.56 -7.59 -0.02
N LEU A 187 16.00 -7.90 -1.19
CA LEU A 187 14.59 -8.25 -1.34
C LEU A 187 14.44 -9.76 -1.45
N ARG A 188 13.51 -10.32 -0.68
CA ARG A 188 13.12 -11.73 -0.77
C ARG A 188 11.64 -11.86 -1.09
N LEU A 189 11.30 -12.78 -1.99
CA LEU A 189 9.95 -13.31 -2.13
C LEU A 189 9.86 -14.57 -1.28
N LYS A 190 9.06 -14.51 -0.22
CA LYS A 190 8.86 -15.62 0.71
C LYS A 190 7.55 -16.33 0.41
N HIS A 191 7.50 -17.61 0.73
CA HIS A 191 6.33 -18.46 0.58
C HIS A 191 5.94 -19.11 1.91
N SER A 192 4.66 -19.11 2.24
CA SER A 192 4.12 -19.83 3.39
C SER A 192 2.92 -20.67 3.00
N VAL A 193 2.80 -21.83 3.63
CA VAL A 193 1.64 -22.70 3.54
C VAL A 193 1.02 -22.86 4.92
N THR A 194 -0.31 -22.81 4.99
CA THR A 194 -1.06 -22.92 6.23
C THR A 194 -2.15 -23.97 6.09
N ILE A 195 -2.49 -24.60 7.21
CA ILE A 195 -3.54 -25.62 7.26
C ILE A 195 -4.57 -25.23 8.29
N ASN A 196 -5.82 -25.15 7.87
CA ASN A 196 -6.98 -24.83 8.69
C ASN A 196 -8.02 -25.97 8.64
N GLY A 197 -9.12 -25.79 9.38
CA GLY A 197 -10.20 -26.76 9.49
C GLY A 197 -10.08 -27.66 10.72
N ASP A 198 -11.21 -28.23 11.12
CA ASP A 198 -11.36 -29.07 12.31
C ASP A 198 -10.86 -30.51 12.11
N ARG A 199 -10.44 -30.86 10.88
CA ARG A 199 -10.02 -32.21 10.49
C ARG A 199 -11.13 -33.26 10.55
N ILE A 200 -12.38 -32.83 10.79
CA ILE A 200 -13.55 -33.71 10.91
C ILE A 200 -14.51 -33.37 9.77
N THR A 201 -14.95 -32.12 9.70
CA THR A 201 -15.86 -31.61 8.67
C THR A 201 -15.12 -30.91 7.54
N THR A 202 -13.97 -30.28 7.84
CA THR A 202 -13.21 -29.48 6.88
C THR A 202 -11.71 -29.62 7.05
N ARG A 203 -11.00 -29.60 5.93
CA ARG A 203 -9.55 -29.46 5.86
C ARG A 203 -9.21 -28.51 4.72
N GLU A 204 -8.58 -27.39 5.05
CA GLU A 204 -8.21 -26.37 4.07
C GLU A 204 -6.69 -26.20 4.08
N LEU A 205 -6.09 -26.30 2.89
CA LEU A 205 -4.70 -25.91 2.66
C LEU A 205 -4.70 -24.59 1.90
N SER A 206 -3.96 -23.62 2.41
CA SER A 206 -3.81 -22.32 1.80
C SER A 206 -2.34 -21.95 1.69
N GLN A 207 -2.03 -21.12 0.70
CA GLN A 207 -0.68 -20.62 0.47
C GLN A 207 -0.68 -19.11 0.32
N LYS A 208 0.42 -18.49 0.67
CA LYS A 208 0.64 -17.06 0.50
C LYS A 208 2.08 -16.78 0.08
N PHE A 209 2.21 -15.81 -0.82
CA PHE A 209 3.48 -15.15 -1.10
C PHE A 209 3.50 -13.75 -0.49
N PHE A 210 4.66 -13.34 -0.02
CA PHE A 210 4.87 -11.99 0.52
C PHE A 210 6.30 -11.54 0.24
N PHE A 211 6.50 -10.24 0.07
CA PHE A 211 7.83 -9.68 -0.05
C PHE A 211 8.39 -9.38 1.34
N ARG A 212 9.70 -9.54 1.50
CA ARG A 212 10.47 -9.05 2.64
C ARG A 212 11.70 -8.31 2.15
N LEU A 213 11.74 -7.00 2.42
CA LEU A 213 12.91 -6.16 2.21
C LEU A 213 13.71 -6.11 3.51
N TYR A 214 15.02 -6.30 3.39
CA TYR A 214 16.00 -6.12 4.46
C TYR A 214 16.93 -4.97 4.08
N THR A 215 17.15 -4.06 5.02
CA THR A 215 18.05 -2.92 4.84
C THR A 215 19.32 -3.11 5.64
N SER A 216 20.42 -2.54 5.16
CA SER A 216 21.73 -2.64 5.83
C SER A 216 21.82 -1.86 7.14
N SER A 217 20.95 -0.87 7.34
CA SER A 217 20.81 -0.08 8.55
C SER A 217 19.34 0.17 8.87
N LEU A 218 19.06 0.63 10.10
CA LEU A 218 17.75 1.16 10.45
C LEU A 218 17.37 2.28 9.49
N ARG A 219 16.15 2.22 8.97
CA ARG A 219 15.53 3.25 8.13
C ARG A 219 14.22 3.72 8.73
N PRO A 220 13.83 5.00 8.55
CA PRO A 220 12.54 5.48 8.98
C PRO A 220 11.39 4.65 8.38
N VAL A 221 10.40 4.33 9.20
CA VAL A 221 9.20 3.59 8.77
C VAL A 221 8.54 4.21 7.53
N PRO A 222 8.37 5.54 7.41
CA PRO A 222 7.79 6.14 6.19
C PRO A 222 8.55 5.77 4.91
N GLU A 223 9.89 5.70 4.96
CA GLU A 223 10.70 5.29 3.80
C GLU A 223 10.44 3.81 3.43
N LEU A 224 10.30 2.94 4.42
CA LEU A 224 9.98 1.53 4.19
C LEU A 224 8.56 1.34 3.63
N VAL A 225 7.60 2.17 4.07
CA VAL A 225 6.25 2.21 3.50
C VAL A 225 6.27 2.63 2.04
N GLU A 226 7.07 3.65 1.67
CA GLU A 226 7.27 4.03 0.27
C GLU A 226 7.82 2.88 -0.56
N ARG A 227 8.85 2.17 -0.07
CA ARG A 227 9.42 1.00 -0.76
C ARG A 227 8.40 -0.14 -0.90
N ALA A 228 7.52 -0.32 0.09
CA ALA A 228 6.42 -1.28 -0.01
C ALA A 228 5.37 -0.84 -1.06
N SER A 229 5.12 0.47 -1.19
CA SER A 229 4.28 1.04 -2.25
C SER A 229 4.87 0.82 -3.64
N ASP A 230 6.19 0.90 -3.80
CA ASP A 230 6.85 0.64 -5.09
C ASP A 230 6.57 -0.82 -5.57
N LEU A 231 6.46 -1.77 -4.64
CA LEU A 231 6.05 -3.16 -4.92
C LEU A 231 4.54 -3.27 -5.18
N GLN A 232 3.72 -2.52 -4.43
CA GLN A 232 2.28 -2.41 -4.64
C GLN A 232 1.97 -1.96 -6.07
N ASP A 233 2.69 -0.96 -6.56
CA ASP A 233 2.52 -0.38 -7.88
C ASP A 233 2.77 -1.42 -8.97
N LEU A 234 3.86 -2.20 -8.86
CA LEU A 234 4.18 -3.27 -9.81
C LEU A 234 3.07 -4.32 -9.86
N VAL A 235 2.66 -4.86 -8.70
CA VAL A 235 1.60 -5.88 -8.66
C VAL A 235 0.29 -5.30 -9.19
N SER A 236 0.00 -4.03 -8.92
CA SER A 236 -1.21 -3.35 -9.43
C SER A 236 -1.18 -3.11 -10.94
N ILE A 237 -0.01 -2.89 -11.51
CA ILE A 237 0.20 -2.78 -12.96
C ILE A 237 0.03 -4.17 -13.58
N ALA A 238 0.74 -5.17 -13.08
CA ALA A 238 0.76 -6.51 -13.64
C ALA A 238 -0.60 -7.21 -13.63
N THR A 239 -1.38 -7.00 -12.56
CA THR A 239 -2.70 -7.63 -12.38
C THR A 239 -3.85 -6.81 -12.97
N GLY A 240 -3.62 -5.56 -13.34
CA GLY A 240 -4.68 -4.62 -13.71
C GLY A 240 -5.62 -4.22 -12.55
N ARG A 241 -5.40 -4.74 -11.34
CA ARG A 241 -6.21 -4.48 -10.13
C ARG A 241 -5.47 -3.56 -9.17
N THR A 242 -6.16 -3.06 -8.14
CA THR A 242 -5.48 -2.41 -7.01
C THR A 242 -4.99 -3.50 -6.05
N ALA A 243 -3.67 -3.69 -5.96
CA ALA A 243 -3.06 -4.64 -5.04
C ALA A 243 -3.08 -4.06 -3.62
N GLU A 244 -4.22 -4.06 -2.93
CA GLU A 244 -4.31 -3.55 -1.55
C GLU A 244 -3.24 -4.19 -0.65
N PHE A 245 -2.69 -3.45 0.30
CA PHE A 245 -1.96 -4.10 1.39
C PHE A 245 -2.94 -5.02 2.10
N ASP A 246 -2.62 -6.31 2.18
CA ASP A 246 -3.32 -7.33 2.98
C ASP A 246 -2.61 -7.55 4.34
N GLY A 247 -1.40 -7.01 4.50
CA GLY A 247 -0.64 -7.00 5.75
C GLY A 247 0.71 -6.30 5.63
N MET A 248 1.16 -5.62 6.69
CA MET A 248 2.46 -4.99 6.74
C MET A 248 3.09 -5.19 8.12
N ARG A 249 4.37 -5.58 8.13
CA ARG A 249 5.13 -5.84 9.36
C ARG A 249 6.52 -5.23 9.26
N PHE A 250 7.00 -4.64 10.34
CA PHE A 250 8.36 -4.14 10.45
C PHE A 250 9.22 -5.07 11.29
N TRP A 251 10.53 -5.01 11.03
CA TRP A 251 11.54 -5.81 11.73
C TRP A 251 12.53 -4.84 12.35
N HIS A 252 12.75 -4.98 13.65
CA HIS A 252 13.73 -4.21 14.40
C HIS A 252 14.73 -5.19 15.04
N PRO A 253 16.04 -4.89 15.07
CA PRO A 253 17.05 -5.76 15.68
C PRO A 253 16.77 -6.05 17.16
N ASP A 254 16.19 -5.09 17.88
CA ASP A 254 15.95 -5.20 19.33
C ASP A 254 14.62 -5.88 19.69
N VAL A 255 13.75 -6.11 18.70
CA VAL A 255 12.47 -6.79 18.92
C VAL A 255 12.65 -8.28 18.68
N THR A 256 12.91 -9.00 19.76
CA THR A 256 13.16 -10.44 19.75
C THR A 256 12.33 -11.17 20.80
N TRP A 257 11.92 -12.38 20.48
CA TRP A 257 11.38 -13.32 21.43
C TRP A 257 12.45 -14.27 21.94
N GLU A 258 12.49 -14.43 23.25
CA GLU A 258 13.33 -15.40 23.94
C GLU A 258 12.48 -16.62 24.33
N GLY A 259 12.77 -17.76 23.71
CA GLY A 259 12.09 -19.01 24.00
C GLY A 259 13.04 -20.19 24.03
N GLY A 260 13.36 -20.66 25.23
CA GLY A 260 14.38 -21.70 25.42
C GLY A 260 15.76 -21.20 24.99
N ASP A 261 16.49 -22.02 24.21
CA ASP A 261 17.84 -21.71 23.73
C ASP A 261 17.88 -20.89 22.42
N ARG A 262 16.72 -20.38 21.94
CA ARG A 262 16.65 -19.61 20.69
C ARG A 262 16.09 -18.22 20.93
N GLN A 263 16.82 -17.24 20.41
CA GLN A 263 16.36 -15.87 20.26
C GLN A 263 15.99 -15.67 18.79
N GLU A 264 14.71 -15.42 18.52
CA GLU A 264 14.21 -15.16 17.17
C GLU A 264 13.64 -13.75 17.11
N ARG A 265 13.88 -13.03 16.01
CA ARG A 265 13.28 -11.70 15.81
C ARG A 265 11.77 -11.84 15.70
N GLU A 266 11.05 -10.93 16.36
CA GLU A 266 9.61 -10.82 16.21
C GLU A 266 9.24 -9.65 15.29
N PRO A 267 8.18 -9.79 14.49
CA PRO A 267 7.66 -8.68 13.70
C PRO A 267 6.87 -7.71 14.58
N ILE A 268 7.00 -6.42 14.28
CA ILE A 268 6.08 -5.38 14.72
C ILE A 268 4.94 -5.31 13.69
N GLU A 269 3.73 -5.65 14.10
CA GLU A 269 2.54 -5.57 13.24
C GLU A 269 2.13 -4.11 13.07
N PHE A 270 1.86 -3.68 11.83
CA PHE A 270 1.51 -2.30 11.51
C PHE A 270 0.09 -2.21 10.95
N PHE A 271 -0.75 -1.37 11.58
CA PHE A 271 -2.12 -1.15 11.15
C PHE A 271 -2.36 0.31 10.81
N VAL A 272 -2.91 0.53 9.61
CA VAL A 272 -3.31 1.83 9.07
C VAL A 272 -4.56 1.64 8.20
N PRO A 273 -5.50 2.59 8.18
CA PRO A 273 -6.61 2.57 7.23
C PRO A 273 -6.13 2.96 5.83
N TRP A 274 -5.81 1.97 4.99
CA TRP A 274 -5.37 2.21 3.61
C TRP A 274 -6.53 2.70 2.72
N ASN A 275 -6.28 3.77 1.96
CA ASN A 275 -7.26 4.35 1.03
C ASN A 275 -7.33 3.64 -0.34
N SER A 276 -6.36 2.80 -0.68
CA SER A 276 -6.35 2.01 -1.91
C SER A 276 -7.34 0.85 -1.79
N LYS A 277 -8.33 0.78 -2.68
CA LYS A 277 -9.29 -0.34 -2.73
C LYS A 277 -9.45 -0.87 -4.15
N ASP A 278 -9.57 -2.19 -4.30
CA ASP A 278 -9.98 -2.81 -5.55
C ASP A 278 -11.47 -2.57 -5.79
N LYS A 279 -11.77 -2.03 -6.98
CA LYS A 279 -13.12 -1.67 -7.42
C LYS A 279 -13.70 -2.68 -8.39
N SER A 280 -13.00 -3.80 -8.62
CA SER A 280 -13.51 -4.86 -9.47
C SER A 280 -14.83 -5.42 -8.94
N LYS A 281 -15.59 -6.08 -9.83
CA LYS A 281 -16.85 -6.74 -9.45
C LYS A 281 -16.63 -7.93 -8.51
N THR A 282 -15.41 -8.49 -8.49
CA THR A 282 -15.05 -9.69 -7.72
C THR A 282 -13.74 -9.47 -6.97
N PRO A 283 -13.69 -8.57 -5.97
CA PRO A 283 -12.48 -8.35 -5.19
C PRO A 283 -11.99 -9.64 -4.53
N GLY A 284 -10.67 -9.83 -4.52
CA GLY A 284 -10.01 -11.03 -4.00
C GLY A 284 -9.97 -12.22 -4.97
N LYS A 285 -10.60 -12.11 -6.15
CA LYS A 285 -10.51 -13.13 -7.22
C LYS A 285 -9.80 -12.56 -8.43
N LEU A 286 -8.87 -13.32 -8.99
CA LEU A 286 -8.16 -12.96 -10.20
C LEU A 286 -7.77 -14.22 -10.96
N SER A 287 -7.99 -14.21 -12.27
CA SER A 287 -7.59 -15.30 -13.16
C SER A 287 -6.42 -14.89 -14.06
N LEU A 288 -5.67 -15.89 -14.55
CA LEU A 288 -4.46 -15.68 -15.35
C LEU A 288 -4.67 -14.81 -16.60
N HIS A 289 -5.85 -14.91 -17.23
CA HIS A 289 -6.15 -14.16 -18.46
C HIS A 289 -6.53 -12.69 -18.21
N GLU A 290 -6.82 -12.31 -16.95
CA GLU A 290 -7.07 -10.93 -16.56
C GLU A 290 -5.79 -10.16 -16.21
N MET A 291 -4.65 -10.85 -16.13
CA MET A 291 -3.36 -10.23 -15.83
C MET A 291 -2.66 -9.80 -17.11
N PHE A 292 -2.04 -8.63 -17.06
CA PHE A 292 -1.21 -8.08 -18.13
C PHE A 292 0.09 -8.85 -18.32
N PHE A 293 0.65 -9.37 -17.22
CA PHE A 293 1.80 -10.28 -17.22
C PHE A 293 1.94 -10.93 -15.85
N THR A 294 2.60 -12.08 -15.79
CA THR A 294 2.90 -12.85 -14.58
C THR A 294 4.29 -12.52 -14.05
N TYR A 295 4.57 -12.95 -12.82
CA TYR A 295 5.89 -12.82 -12.21
C TYR A 295 6.99 -13.52 -13.03
N ALA A 296 6.69 -14.69 -13.59
CA ALA A 296 7.65 -15.45 -14.40
C ALA A 296 7.98 -14.72 -15.70
N GLU A 297 6.97 -14.25 -16.44
CA GLU A 297 7.13 -13.45 -17.67
C GLU A 297 7.89 -12.14 -17.41
N PHE A 298 7.74 -11.55 -16.22
CA PHE A 298 8.48 -10.35 -15.81
C PHE A 298 9.97 -10.60 -15.51
N GLY A 299 10.42 -11.86 -15.48
CA GLY A 299 11.79 -12.24 -15.15
C GLY A 299 12.00 -12.51 -13.66
N GLY A 300 10.95 -12.87 -12.92
CA GLY A 300 11.02 -13.28 -11.53
C GLY A 300 11.56 -12.19 -10.58
N ILE A 301 12.29 -12.60 -9.54
CA ILE A 301 12.77 -11.69 -8.49
C ILE A 301 13.78 -10.67 -9.04
N ASP A 302 14.56 -11.06 -10.04
CA ASP A 302 15.49 -10.16 -10.72
C ASP A 302 14.75 -9.08 -11.51
N GLY A 303 13.62 -9.44 -12.13
CA GLY A 303 12.70 -8.47 -12.75
C GLY A 303 12.18 -7.45 -11.73
N VAL A 304 11.76 -7.92 -10.55
CA VAL A 304 11.34 -7.05 -9.44
C VAL A 304 12.49 -6.15 -8.95
N GLY A 305 13.72 -6.68 -8.90
CA GLY A 305 14.91 -5.89 -8.56
C GLY A 305 15.16 -4.75 -9.56
N ARG A 306 15.09 -5.04 -10.87
CA ARG A 306 15.22 -4.01 -11.92
C ARG A 306 14.08 -3.00 -11.90
N TRP A 307 12.87 -3.43 -11.53
CA TRP A 307 11.75 -2.51 -11.30
C TRP A 307 12.07 -1.52 -10.18
N LEU A 308 12.48 -1.99 -9.01
CA LEU A 308 12.80 -1.10 -7.87
C LEU A 308 13.95 -0.13 -8.22
N GLU A 309 14.94 -0.60 -8.98
CA GLU A 309 16.01 0.26 -9.52
C GLU A 309 15.46 1.39 -10.42
N SER A 310 14.49 1.08 -11.29
CA SER A 310 13.80 2.06 -12.13
C SER A 310 12.96 3.04 -11.31
N VAL A 311 12.19 2.53 -10.34
CA VAL A 311 11.35 3.36 -9.48
C VAL A 311 12.17 4.34 -8.66
N ALA A 312 13.36 3.97 -8.19
CA ALA A 312 14.25 4.90 -7.47
C ALA A 312 14.57 6.18 -8.27
N ARG A 313 14.53 6.14 -9.61
CA ARG A 313 14.72 7.32 -10.48
C ARG A 313 13.43 8.10 -10.78
N HIS A 314 12.27 7.45 -10.65
CA HIS A 314 11.00 7.95 -11.16
C HIS A 314 9.85 7.94 -10.14
N ARG A 315 10.14 7.71 -8.85
CA ARG A 315 9.16 7.51 -7.77
C ARG A 315 8.07 8.58 -7.73
N GLU A 316 8.44 9.86 -7.76
CA GLU A 316 7.45 10.95 -7.74
C GLU A 316 6.47 10.88 -8.93
N ALA A 317 6.97 10.56 -10.12
CA ALA A 317 6.16 10.44 -11.32
C ALA A 317 5.26 9.21 -11.26
N LEU A 318 5.78 8.06 -10.80
CA LEU A 318 5.03 6.83 -10.61
C LEU A 318 3.91 7.03 -9.57
N GLY A 319 4.24 7.56 -8.39
CA GLY A 319 3.28 7.81 -7.33
C GLY A 319 2.13 8.72 -7.78
N ARG A 320 2.42 9.75 -8.60
CA ARG A 320 1.37 10.60 -9.19
C ARG A 320 0.45 9.82 -10.15
N VAL A 321 0.99 8.94 -10.98
CA VAL A 321 0.19 8.10 -11.90
C VAL A 321 -0.66 7.11 -11.13
N MET A 322 -0.06 6.44 -10.14
CA MET A 322 -0.72 5.38 -9.38
C MET A 322 -1.74 5.93 -8.39
N ALA A 323 -1.53 7.11 -7.81
CA ALA A 323 -2.55 7.84 -7.05
C ALA A 323 -3.83 8.06 -7.87
N SER A 324 -3.71 8.34 -9.18
CA SER A 324 -4.88 8.48 -10.07
C SER A 324 -5.62 7.17 -10.30
N LYS A 325 -4.94 6.01 -10.16
CA LYS A 325 -5.51 4.66 -10.24
C LYS A 325 -6.17 4.26 -8.91
N TYR A 326 -5.51 4.56 -7.79
CA TYR A 326 -5.97 4.20 -6.43
C TYR A 326 -7.12 5.06 -5.91
N ALA A 327 -7.18 6.35 -6.28
CA ALA A 327 -8.17 7.28 -5.76
C ALA A 327 -9.61 6.79 -5.96
N LYS A 328 -10.41 6.74 -4.88
CA LYS A 328 -11.82 6.30 -4.89
C LYS A 328 -12.65 7.08 -5.93
N SER A 329 -12.49 8.40 -5.93
CA SER A 329 -13.12 9.34 -6.86
C SER A 329 -12.10 10.41 -7.28
N MET A 330 -11.94 10.64 -8.58
CA MET A 330 -11.09 11.69 -9.14
C MET A 330 -11.71 12.14 -10.46
N PHE A 331 -11.75 13.45 -10.72
CA PHE A 331 -12.22 13.96 -12.01
C PHE A 331 -11.30 13.50 -13.14
N VAL A 332 -11.89 13.21 -14.31
CA VAL A 332 -11.14 12.74 -15.48
C VAL A 332 -10.07 13.75 -15.91
N SER A 333 -10.37 15.05 -15.78
CA SER A 333 -9.42 16.14 -16.00
C SER A 333 -8.18 16.02 -15.12
N ASP A 334 -8.36 15.73 -13.83
CA ASP A 334 -7.26 15.62 -12.88
C ASP A 334 -6.43 14.37 -13.16
N ARG A 335 -7.06 13.27 -13.62
CA ARG A 335 -6.33 12.09 -14.09
C ARG A 335 -5.44 12.42 -15.29
N LEU A 336 -5.99 13.13 -16.28
CA LEU A 336 -5.26 13.53 -17.47
C LEU A 336 -4.07 14.43 -17.09
N LEU A 337 -4.30 15.47 -16.27
CA LEU A 337 -3.25 16.38 -15.84
C LEU A 337 -2.16 15.68 -15.03
N ASN A 338 -2.53 14.80 -14.09
CA ASN A 338 -1.57 14.05 -13.28
C ASN A 338 -0.70 13.12 -14.12
N ARG A 339 -1.30 12.38 -15.06
CA ARG A 339 -0.59 11.46 -15.96
C ARG A 339 0.28 12.21 -16.97
N ALA A 340 -0.19 13.32 -17.51
CA ALA A 340 0.59 14.18 -18.39
C ALA A 340 1.82 14.75 -17.66
N ALA A 341 1.64 15.31 -16.46
CA ALA A 341 2.73 15.86 -15.66
C ALA A 341 3.74 14.78 -15.24
N ALA A 342 3.29 13.55 -14.98
CA ALA A 342 4.18 12.43 -14.69
C ALA A 342 5.04 12.04 -15.90
N LEU A 343 4.49 12.03 -17.11
CA LEU A 343 5.25 11.79 -18.33
C LEU A 343 6.27 12.91 -18.61
N GLU A 344 5.92 14.17 -18.34
CA GLU A 344 6.88 15.29 -18.42
C GLU A 344 8.05 15.09 -17.43
N ALA A 345 7.75 14.67 -16.21
CA ALA A 345 8.75 14.39 -15.19
C ALA A 345 9.64 13.19 -15.56
N PHE A 346 9.04 12.11 -16.07
CA PHE A 346 9.74 10.93 -16.57
C PHE A 346 10.71 11.29 -17.69
N ASP A 347 10.22 11.94 -18.75
CA ASP A 347 11.05 12.35 -19.90
C ASP A 347 12.19 13.29 -19.47
N ARG A 348 11.93 14.21 -18.54
CA ARG A 348 12.98 15.10 -18.00
C ARG A 348 14.07 14.32 -17.28
N ALA A 349 13.70 13.34 -16.46
CA ALA A 349 14.65 12.50 -15.73
C ALA A 349 15.43 11.57 -16.68
N ALA A 350 14.77 10.97 -17.66
CA ALA A 350 15.37 10.03 -18.60
C ALA A 350 16.25 10.71 -19.66
N SER A 351 15.82 11.85 -20.21
CA SER A 351 16.52 12.53 -21.31
C SER A 351 17.50 13.62 -20.87
N GLY A 352 17.40 14.13 -19.64
CA GLY A 352 18.14 15.31 -19.18
C GLY A 352 17.71 16.64 -19.82
N HIS A 353 16.74 16.64 -20.74
CA HIS A 353 16.31 17.85 -21.45
C HIS A 353 15.17 18.58 -20.71
N SER A 354 15.51 19.66 -19.99
CA SER A 354 14.54 20.40 -19.16
C SER A 354 13.66 21.39 -19.94
N GLN A 355 14.03 21.80 -21.16
CA GLN A 355 13.34 22.86 -21.92
C GLN A 355 12.56 22.37 -23.15
N SER A 356 12.29 21.07 -23.27
CA SER A 356 11.53 20.52 -24.40
C SER A 356 10.04 20.87 -24.31
N LYS A 357 9.43 21.20 -25.47
CA LYS A 357 7.98 21.40 -25.59
C LYS A 357 7.23 20.12 -25.23
N PHE A 358 6.04 20.25 -24.64
CA PHE A 358 5.22 19.12 -24.17
C PHE A 358 5.04 18.02 -25.22
N LYS A 359 4.65 18.38 -26.46
CA LYS A 359 4.48 17.42 -27.56
C LYS A 359 5.76 16.62 -27.85
N THR A 360 6.92 17.28 -27.83
CA THR A 360 8.22 16.63 -28.04
C THR A 360 8.52 15.60 -26.96
N ARG A 361 8.17 15.90 -25.70
CA ARG A 361 8.33 14.94 -24.59
C ARG A 361 7.47 13.71 -24.79
N LEU A 362 6.19 13.92 -25.14
CA LEU A 362 5.27 12.82 -25.41
C LEU A 362 5.74 11.93 -26.57
N THR A 363 6.28 12.52 -27.64
CA THR A 363 6.84 11.75 -28.76
C THR A 363 8.04 10.91 -28.31
N ARG A 364 8.98 11.47 -27.54
CA ARG A 364 10.12 10.67 -27.02
C ARG A 364 9.69 9.53 -26.11
N CYS A 365 8.70 9.75 -25.24
CA CYS A 365 8.13 8.68 -24.44
C CYS A 365 7.48 7.61 -25.34
N ALA A 366 6.75 8.01 -26.39
CA ALA A 366 6.12 7.08 -27.32
C ALA A 366 7.17 6.26 -28.09
N ASP A 367 8.27 6.89 -28.50
CA ASP A 367 9.41 6.22 -29.15
C ASP A 367 10.04 5.18 -28.21
N LEU A 368 10.18 5.50 -26.91
CA LEU A 368 10.67 4.55 -25.91
C LEU A 368 9.68 3.39 -25.68
N ALA A 369 8.39 3.68 -25.60
CA ALA A 369 7.35 2.67 -25.41
C ALA A 369 7.24 1.70 -26.61
N GLY A 370 7.59 2.17 -27.80
CA GLY A 370 7.72 1.37 -29.01
C GLY A 370 6.39 1.08 -29.72
N ASN A 371 6.43 0.09 -30.62
CA ASN A 371 5.34 -0.21 -31.56
C ASN A 371 4.00 -0.53 -30.90
N LEU A 372 4.01 -1.12 -29.70
CA LEU A 372 2.79 -1.43 -28.95
C LEU A 372 1.98 -0.15 -28.66
N PHE A 373 2.64 0.94 -28.29
CA PHE A 373 1.95 2.21 -28.06
C PHE A 373 1.47 2.85 -29.35
N VAL A 374 2.25 2.78 -30.42
CA VAL A 374 1.86 3.25 -31.75
C VAL A 374 0.61 2.50 -32.23
N TRP A 375 0.56 1.19 -32.05
CA TRP A 375 -0.63 0.39 -32.36
C TRP A 375 -1.85 0.84 -31.54
N LEU A 376 -1.65 1.15 -30.25
CA LEU A 376 -2.73 1.59 -29.37
C LEU A 376 -3.37 2.90 -29.86
N VAL A 377 -2.56 3.92 -30.17
CA VAL A 377 -3.05 5.27 -30.49
C VAL A 377 -3.15 5.58 -31.99
N GLY A 378 -2.58 4.75 -32.87
CA GLY A 378 -2.45 5.02 -34.30
C GLY A 378 -1.36 6.04 -34.60
N ASP A 379 -1.72 7.31 -34.77
CA ASP A 379 -0.78 8.39 -35.06
C ASP A 379 -0.39 9.15 -33.79
N VAL A 380 0.85 8.97 -33.34
CA VAL A 380 1.41 9.61 -32.14
C VAL A 380 1.40 11.14 -32.25
N GLY A 381 1.59 11.70 -33.44
CA GLY A 381 1.61 13.13 -33.68
C GLY A 381 0.23 13.79 -33.55
N ILE A 382 -0.82 13.12 -34.02
CA ILE A 382 -2.22 13.51 -33.84
C ILE A 382 -2.61 13.34 -32.36
N TRP A 383 -2.29 12.17 -31.78
CA TRP A 383 -2.57 11.87 -30.38
C TRP A 383 -1.95 12.90 -29.43
N ALA A 384 -0.66 13.21 -29.57
CA ALA A 384 0.03 14.15 -28.70
C ALA A 384 -0.52 15.59 -28.84
N GLU A 385 -1.03 15.95 -30.02
CA GLU A 385 -1.71 17.24 -30.23
C GLU A 385 -3.08 17.27 -29.56
N ALA A 386 -3.84 16.17 -29.58
CA ALA A 386 -5.10 16.04 -28.86
C ALA A 386 -4.90 16.17 -27.34
N VAL A 387 -3.92 15.46 -26.78
CA VAL A 387 -3.57 15.56 -25.35
C VAL A 387 -3.17 16.99 -24.98
N ARG A 388 -2.34 17.65 -25.80
CA ARG A 388 -1.92 19.04 -25.56
C ARG A 388 -3.13 19.97 -25.51
N ARG A 389 -4.04 19.87 -26.48
CA ARG A 389 -5.25 20.71 -26.54
C ARG A 389 -6.12 20.51 -25.31
N ASP A 390 -6.33 19.27 -24.88
CA ASP A 390 -7.12 18.96 -23.68
C ASP A 390 -6.45 19.48 -22.41
N ARG A 391 -5.13 19.33 -22.27
CA ARG A 391 -4.36 19.90 -21.15
C ARG A 391 -4.49 21.43 -21.09
N ASP A 392 -4.32 22.10 -22.23
CA ASP A 392 -4.39 23.56 -22.31
C ASP A 392 -5.83 24.07 -22.06
N ASP A 393 -6.86 23.35 -22.51
CA ASP A 393 -8.27 23.66 -22.24
C ASP A 393 -8.62 23.56 -20.74
N ILE A 394 -8.14 22.52 -20.07
CA ILE A 394 -8.34 22.39 -18.61
C ILE A 394 -7.65 23.54 -17.88
N ALA A 395 -6.41 23.85 -18.27
CA ALA A 395 -5.61 24.89 -17.60
C ALA A 395 -6.13 26.32 -17.82
N HIS A 396 -6.68 26.63 -19.00
CA HIS A 396 -7.02 28.01 -19.39
C HIS A 396 -8.52 28.28 -19.58
N HIS A 397 -9.35 27.25 -19.73
CA HIS A 397 -10.78 27.39 -20.08
C HIS A 397 -11.71 26.61 -19.14
N LEU A 398 -11.24 26.28 -17.93
CA LEU A 398 -11.99 25.55 -16.90
C LEU A 398 -12.55 24.21 -17.41
N GLY A 399 -11.90 23.58 -18.40
CA GLY A 399 -12.32 22.31 -18.98
C GLY A 399 -13.65 22.38 -19.73
N THR A 400 -13.87 23.39 -20.58
CA THR A 400 -15.10 23.51 -21.36
C THR A 400 -15.30 22.33 -22.31
N ARG A 401 -14.22 21.74 -22.82
CA ARG A 401 -14.24 20.54 -23.67
C ARG A 401 -14.60 19.26 -22.90
N VAL A 402 -14.26 19.21 -21.60
CA VAL A 402 -14.64 18.11 -20.68
C VAL A 402 -16.15 17.99 -20.58
N LYS A 403 -16.86 19.12 -20.59
CA LYS A 403 -18.33 19.15 -20.53
C LYS A 403 -18.99 18.65 -21.82
N GLN A 404 -18.26 18.63 -22.94
CA GLN A 404 -18.78 18.24 -24.25
C GLN A 404 -18.43 16.80 -24.64
N THR A 405 -17.24 16.29 -24.25
CA THR A 405 -16.76 14.94 -24.62
C THR A 405 -16.05 14.18 -23.48
N PRO A 406 -16.74 13.85 -22.37
CA PRO A 406 -16.11 13.22 -21.20
C PRO A 406 -15.44 11.87 -21.49
N SER A 407 -15.99 11.10 -22.43
CA SER A 407 -15.48 9.77 -22.82
C SER A 407 -14.15 9.86 -23.57
N ALA A 408 -14.01 10.81 -24.50
CA ALA A 408 -12.77 11.01 -25.25
C ALA A 408 -11.61 11.37 -24.30
N GLN A 409 -11.88 12.25 -23.33
CA GLN A 409 -10.89 12.63 -22.33
C GLN A 409 -10.48 11.45 -21.43
N LEU A 410 -11.43 10.57 -21.08
CA LEU A 410 -11.13 9.36 -20.32
C LEU A 410 -10.17 8.46 -21.10
N PHE A 411 -10.45 8.21 -22.39
CA PHE A 411 -9.58 7.40 -23.23
C PHE A 411 -8.19 8.03 -23.43
N LEU A 412 -8.11 9.37 -23.56
CA LEU A 412 -6.83 10.07 -23.58
C LEU A 412 -6.08 9.92 -22.25
N ALA A 413 -6.75 10.07 -21.12
CA ALA A 413 -6.14 9.85 -19.82
C ALA A 413 -5.61 8.40 -19.70
N ASP A 414 -6.37 7.40 -20.15
CA ASP A 414 -5.98 5.99 -20.10
C ASP A 414 -4.82 5.68 -21.06
N SER A 415 -4.78 6.33 -22.22
CA SER A 415 -3.62 6.25 -23.12
C SER A 415 -2.34 6.81 -22.48
N LEU A 416 -2.43 7.90 -21.70
CA LEU A 416 -1.28 8.45 -20.97
C LEU A 416 -0.82 7.51 -19.85
N TYR A 417 -1.75 6.83 -19.18
CA TYR A 417 -1.41 5.80 -18.20
C TYR A 417 -0.61 4.67 -18.86
N TRP A 418 -1.09 4.15 -19.99
CA TRP A 418 -0.40 3.09 -20.72
C TRP A 418 0.95 3.54 -21.25
N LEU A 419 1.06 4.76 -21.78
CA LEU A 419 2.35 5.29 -22.20
C LEU A 419 3.36 5.30 -21.04
N PHE A 420 2.94 5.78 -19.87
CA PHE A 420 3.79 5.83 -18.69
C PHE A 420 4.21 4.43 -18.22
N VAL A 421 3.26 3.49 -18.13
CA VAL A 421 3.54 2.11 -17.75
C VAL A 421 4.54 1.47 -18.70
N LEU A 422 4.35 1.62 -20.01
CA LEU A 422 5.26 1.06 -21.01
C LEU A 422 6.66 1.66 -20.93
N CYS A 423 6.77 2.97 -20.69
CA CYS A 423 8.06 3.62 -20.45
C CYS A 423 8.76 3.07 -19.21
N MET A 424 8.03 2.91 -18.10
CA MET A 424 8.57 2.32 -16.86
C MET A 424 9.01 0.86 -17.07
N LEU A 425 8.23 0.05 -17.78
CA LEU A 425 8.60 -1.34 -18.08
C LEU A 425 9.84 -1.42 -18.97
N ARG A 426 9.99 -0.52 -19.95
CA ARG A 426 11.19 -0.42 -20.80
C ARG A 426 12.41 0.02 -19.98
N ASP A 427 12.27 1.02 -19.12
CA ASP A 427 13.34 1.48 -18.22
C ASP A 427 13.76 0.40 -17.19
N ALA A 428 12.80 -0.40 -16.71
CA ALA A 428 13.03 -1.57 -15.87
C ALA A 428 13.59 -2.79 -16.63
N ARG A 429 13.79 -2.67 -17.96
CA ARG A 429 14.28 -3.76 -18.82
C ARG A 429 13.41 -5.02 -18.69
N ALA A 430 12.10 -4.83 -18.76
CA ALA A 430 11.14 -5.94 -18.80
C ALA A 430 11.38 -6.80 -20.07
N PRO A 431 11.26 -8.13 -20.00
CA PRO A 431 11.37 -9.00 -21.17
C PRO A 431 10.32 -8.68 -22.26
N GLU A 432 10.61 -8.97 -23.54
CA GLU A 432 9.64 -8.74 -24.64
C GLU A 432 8.32 -9.49 -24.46
N GLU A 433 8.35 -10.67 -23.82
CA GLU A 433 7.15 -11.46 -23.52
C GLU A 433 6.10 -10.67 -22.71
N VAL A 434 6.54 -9.73 -21.85
CA VAL A 434 5.64 -8.83 -21.11
C VAL A 434 4.86 -7.93 -22.06
N PHE A 435 5.53 -7.38 -23.08
CA PHE A 435 4.91 -6.50 -24.06
C PHE A 435 3.98 -7.29 -24.98
N ASP A 436 4.39 -8.49 -25.42
CA ASP A 436 3.56 -9.39 -26.22
C ASP A 436 2.26 -9.77 -25.47
N ARG A 437 2.35 -9.96 -24.15
CA ARG A 437 1.21 -10.27 -23.29
C ARG A 437 0.27 -9.08 -23.14
N ILE A 438 0.80 -7.88 -22.95
CA ILE A 438 0.03 -6.63 -22.87
C ILE A 438 -0.70 -6.35 -24.19
N GLU A 439 -0.03 -6.53 -25.34
CA GLU A 439 -0.60 -6.27 -26.67
C GLU A 439 -1.86 -7.12 -26.92
N LYS A 440 -1.83 -8.38 -26.50
CA LYS A 440 -2.91 -9.36 -26.66
C LYS A 440 -3.97 -9.27 -25.56
N HIS A 441 -3.85 -8.32 -24.62
CA HIS A 441 -4.77 -8.23 -23.50
C HIS A 441 -6.12 -7.63 -23.96
N PRO A 442 -7.27 -8.24 -23.63
CA PRO A 442 -8.58 -7.78 -24.11
C PRO A 442 -8.92 -6.32 -23.79
N GLU A 443 -8.40 -5.79 -22.67
CA GLU A 443 -8.58 -4.39 -22.32
C GLU A 443 -7.95 -3.44 -23.35
N LEU A 444 -6.78 -3.78 -23.89
CA LEU A 444 -6.04 -2.94 -24.84
C LEU A 444 -6.65 -3.06 -26.23
N GLU A 445 -7.08 -4.27 -26.61
CA GLU A 445 -7.87 -4.51 -27.83
C GLU A 445 -9.17 -3.70 -27.85
N TRP A 446 -9.81 -3.55 -26.69
CA TRP A 446 -10.99 -2.71 -26.55
C TRP A 446 -10.67 -1.21 -26.53
N LEU A 447 -9.59 -0.81 -25.84
CA LEU A 447 -9.23 0.59 -25.61
C LEU A 447 -8.71 1.28 -26.88
N GLY A 448 -7.87 0.61 -27.68
CA GLY A 448 -7.24 1.20 -28.86
C GLY A 448 -8.23 1.81 -29.88
N PRO A 449 -9.25 1.06 -30.33
CA PRO A 449 -10.29 1.61 -31.21
C PRO A 449 -11.02 2.82 -30.62
N LYS A 450 -11.21 2.88 -29.30
CA LYS A 450 -11.88 4.00 -28.61
C LYS A 450 -11.00 5.25 -28.57
N ILE A 451 -9.71 5.09 -28.31
CA ILE A 451 -8.75 6.19 -28.39
C ILE A 451 -8.75 6.76 -29.81
N ARG A 452 -8.54 5.90 -30.83
CA ARG A 452 -8.43 6.32 -32.23
C ARG A 452 -9.69 7.00 -32.77
N ALA A 453 -10.87 6.59 -32.30
CA ALA A 453 -12.14 7.24 -32.67
C ALA A 453 -12.35 8.62 -32.00
N GLY A 454 -11.62 8.90 -30.92
CA GLY A 454 -11.68 10.17 -30.18
C GLY A 454 -10.58 11.17 -30.55
N LEU A 455 -9.62 10.77 -31.38
CA LEU A 455 -8.58 11.62 -31.97
C LEU A 455 -9.09 12.31 -33.23
#